data_AF-A0A956ZY81-F1
#
_entry.id   AF-A0A956ZY81-F1
#
_cell.length_a   1.000
_cell.length_b   1.000
_cell.length_c   1.000
_cell.angle_alpha   90.00
_cell.angle_beta   90.00
_cell.angle_gamma   90.00
#
_symmetry.space_group_name_H-M   'P 1'
#
loop_
_entity.id
_entity.type
_entity.pdbx_description
1 polymer ?
#
loop_
_entity_poly.entity_id
_entity_poly.type
_entity_poly.pdbx_seq_one_letter_code
_entity_poly.pdbx_strand_id
1 'polypeptide(L)'
;MHKFTLGFLVLVIILSACGRAPAPKSEPTLETLAATINVTTPIDELDLIPNNKCSLREAIVSANENRDVGGCSHSGSYGTETINIPAGTYYLTRECLLDSQDCDDLNIHSSMTINGTSATSTIIDASVLATKYASRVMRIGPRTWGNPFNSTVRLN
;
A
#
# COMPACT_ATOMS: atom_id res chain seq x y z
N MET A 1 -67.03 -2.12 -55.96
CA MET A 1 -66.72 -1.63 -57.31
C MET A 1 -65.20 -1.44 -57.41
N HIS A 2 -64.55 -2.25 -58.26
CA HIS A 2 -63.24 -2.03 -58.92
C HIS A 2 -61.97 -1.91 -58.05
N LYS A 3 -60.84 -2.58 -58.27
CA LYS A 3 -60.32 -3.51 -59.30
C LYS A 3 -59.03 -4.15 -58.73
N PHE A 4 -58.76 -5.41 -59.08
CA PHE A 4 -57.53 -6.17 -58.82
C PHE A 4 -56.51 -5.88 -59.96
N THR A 5 -55.23 -5.60 -59.63
CA THR A 5 -54.04 -5.74 -60.53
C THR A 5 -52.80 -5.76 -59.63
N LEU A 6 -52.16 -6.90 -59.33
CA LEU A 6 -51.08 -7.62 -60.06
C LEU A 6 -49.84 -6.76 -60.39
N GLY A 7 -48.69 -7.05 -59.75
CA GLY A 7 -47.39 -6.54 -60.21
C GLY A 7 -46.21 -6.66 -59.24
N PHE A 8 -45.31 -7.60 -59.56
CA PHE A 8 -43.86 -7.59 -59.27
C PHE A 8 -43.31 -7.91 -57.86
N LEU A 9 -43.02 -9.21 -57.72
CA LEU A 9 -41.84 -9.82 -57.11
C LEU A 9 -40.57 -8.93 -57.11
N VAL A 10 -40.08 -8.55 -55.93
CA VAL A 10 -38.63 -8.34 -55.67
C VAL A 10 -38.29 -8.97 -54.32
N LEU A 11 -37.62 -10.10 -54.38
CA LEU A 11 -37.00 -10.81 -53.27
C LEU A 11 -35.74 -10.03 -52.87
N VAL A 12 -35.77 -9.30 -51.74
CA VAL A 12 -34.57 -8.70 -51.14
C VAL A 12 -34.12 -9.57 -49.96
N ILE A 13 -33.17 -10.46 -50.22
CA ILE A 13 -32.43 -11.20 -49.20
C ILE A 13 -31.37 -10.24 -48.65
N ILE A 14 -31.63 -9.61 -47.50
CA ILE A 14 -30.57 -8.92 -46.75
C ILE A 14 -29.96 -9.92 -45.77
N LEU A 15 -28.88 -10.56 -46.23
CA LEU A 15 -27.96 -11.31 -45.39
C LEU A 15 -27.32 -10.32 -44.41
N SER A 16 -27.78 -10.29 -43.16
CA SER A 16 -27.12 -9.51 -42.11
C SER A 16 -25.77 -10.16 -41.81
N ALA A 17 -24.72 -9.63 -42.42
CA ALA A 17 -23.36 -9.96 -42.08
C ALA A 17 -23.12 -9.59 -40.61
N CYS A 18 -22.84 -10.61 -39.78
CA CYS A 18 -22.27 -10.42 -38.46
C CYS A 18 -20.97 -9.61 -38.62
N GLY A 19 -21.00 -8.34 -38.24
CA GLY A 19 -19.82 -7.48 -38.20
C GLY A 19 -18.82 -8.08 -37.21
N ARG A 20 -17.68 -8.55 -37.70
CA ARG A 20 -16.55 -8.93 -36.86
C ARG A 20 -15.95 -7.65 -36.34
N ALA A 21 -16.22 -7.30 -35.09
CA ALA A 21 -15.48 -6.25 -34.42
C ALA A 21 -13.98 -6.61 -34.46
N PRO A 22 -13.09 -5.67 -34.83
CA PRO A 22 -11.65 -5.92 -34.76
C PRO A 22 -11.27 -6.25 -33.32
N ALA A 23 -10.45 -7.28 -33.14
CA ALA A 23 -9.95 -7.70 -31.83
C ALA A 23 -9.34 -6.50 -31.09
N PRO A 24 -9.55 -6.36 -29.76
CA PRO A 24 -8.93 -5.29 -28.99
C PRO A 24 -7.41 -5.38 -29.16
N LYS A 25 -6.81 -4.27 -29.59
CA LYS A 25 -5.34 -4.13 -29.62
C LYS A 25 -4.89 -4.25 -28.17
N SER A 26 -4.11 -5.27 -27.84
CA SER A 26 -3.52 -5.44 -26.51
C SER A 26 -2.50 -4.32 -26.29
N GLU A 27 -2.93 -3.23 -25.66
CA GLU A 27 -2.02 -2.20 -25.16
C GLU A 27 -1.20 -2.78 -24.01
N PRO A 28 0.11 -2.53 -23.95
CA PRO A 28 0.92 -2.93 -22.83
C PRO A 28 0.43 -2.19 -21.59
N THR A 29 -0.20 -2.90 -20.66
CA THR A 29 -0.47 -2.37 -19.33
C THR A 29 0.88 -2.16 -18.66
N LEU A 30 1.22 -0.90 -18.34
CA LEU A 30 2.32 -0.64 -17.43
C LEU A 30 1.95 -1.28 -16.09
N GLU A 31 2.61 -2.39 -15.77
CA GLU A 31 2.59 -2.97 -14.43
C GLU A 31 3.21 -1.95 -13.48
N THR A 32 2.35 -1.30 -12.70
CA THR A 32 2.78 -0.38 -11.65
C THR A 32 3.49 -1.21 -10.57
N LEU A 33 4.78 -0.96 -10.38
CA LEU A 33 5.55 -1.61 -9.32
C LEU A 33 5.05 -1.15 -7.95
N ALA A 34 4.94 -2.09 -7.02
CA ALA A 34 4.64 -1.84 -5.61
C ALA A 34 5.63 -0.85 -4.98
N ALA A 35 5.12 0.04 -4.14
CA ALA A 35 5.94 1.05 -3.47
C ALA A 35 7.01 0.40 -2.58
N THR A 36 8.25 0.90 -2.66
CA THR A 36 9.34 0.52 -1.76
C THR A 36 9.79 1.75 -0.98
N ILE A 37 9.89 1.61 0.34
CA ILE A 37 10.36 2.63 1.28
C ILE A 37 11.56 2.06 2.03
N ASN A 38 12.67 2.79 2.04
CA ASN A 38 13.90 2.36 2.72
C ASN A 38 14.11 3.16 3.99
N VAL A 39 14.21 2.47 5.13
CA VAL A 39 14.58 3.08 6.41
C VAL A 39 16.07 3.43 6.36
N THR A 40 16.43 4.66 6.73
CA THR A 40 17.82 5.16 6.66
C THR A 40 18.36 5.62 8.01
N THR A 41 17.53 5.70 9.05
CA THR A 41 17.97 6.02 10.42
C THR A 41 17.34 5.06 11.44
N PRO A 42 18.09 4.66 12.49
CA PRO A 42 17.52 3.92 13.62
C PRO A 42 16.83 4.82 14.66
N ILE A 43 16.95 6.14 14.51
CA ILE A 43 16.34 7.11 15.41
C ILE A 43 14.82 7.04 15.26
N ASP A 44 14.09 6.87 16.36
CA ASP A 44 12.63 6.96 16.39
C ASP A 44 12.19 8.43 16.34
N GLU A 45 11.98 8.91 15.11
CA GLU A 45 11.49 10.26 14.80
C GLU A 45 10.22 10.21 13.95
N LEU A 46 9.46 11.30 14.00
CA LEU A 46 8.36 11.58 13.08
C LEU A 46 8.37 13.08 12.84
N ASP A 47 9.04 13.48 11.77
CA ASP A 47 9.28 14.89 11.50
C ASP A 47 8.18 15.51 10.65
N LEU A 48 7.67 16.66 11.13
CA LEU A 48 6.71 17.48 10.37
C LEU A 48 7.37 18.20 9.19
N ILE A 49 8.67 18.48 9.31
CA ILE A 49 9.48 19.11 8.27
C ILE A 49 10.36 18.02 7.66
N PRO A 50 10.21 17.71 6.36
CA PRO A 50 11.02 16.69 5.72
C PRO A 50 12.52 16.90 5.91
N ASN A 51 13.22 15.84 6.27
CA ASN A 51 14.67 15.80 6.38
C ASN A 51 15.21 14.73 5.39
N ASN A 52 16.47 14.28 5.53
CA ASN A 52 17.06 13.24 4.67
C ASN A 52 17.19 11.87 5.35
N LYS A 53 16.48 11.65 6.45
CA LYS A 53 16.50 10.48 7.30
C LYS A 53 15.09 9.92 7.41
N CYS A 54 14.90 8.69 6.95
CA CYS A 54 13.63 7.99 7.04
C CYS A 54 13.70 7.05 8.23
N SER A 55 12.95 7.37 9.29
CA SER A 55 12.80 6.48 10.45
C SER A 55 11.86 5.32 10.13
N LEU A 56 11.87 4.28 10.97
CA LEU A 56 10.87 3.20 10.85
C LEU A 56 9.44 3.72 11.07
N ARG A 57 9.24 4.65 12.00
CA ARG A 57 7.93 5.24 12.27
C ARG A 57 7.44 6.04 11.07
N GLU A 58 8.29 6.87 10.49
CA GLU A 58 7.98 7.64 9.28
C GLU A 58 7.69 6.74 8.08
N ALA A 59 8.44 5.64 7.92
CA ALA A 59 8.20 4.69 6.83
C ALA A 59 6.81 4.04 6.94
N ILE A 60 6.44 3.61 8.16
CA ILE A 60 5.13 3.02 8.43
C ILE A 60 4.02 4.05 8.23
N VAL A 61 4.18 5.28 8.71
CA VAL A 61 3.22 6.36 8.48
C VAL A 61 3.10 6.67 6.98
N SER A 62 4.22 6.68 6.25
CA SER A 62 4.21 6.93 4.81
C SER A 62 3.42 5.87 4.04
N ALA A 63 3.61 4.59 4.37
CA ALA A 63 2.86 3.48 3.77
C ALA A 63 1.38 3.55 4.13
N ASN A 64 1.09 3.81 5.39
CA ASN A 64 -0.26 3.99 5.91
C ASN A 64 -1.06 5.12 5.24
N GLU A 65 -0.40 6.24 4.93
CA GLU A 65 -1.03 7.43 4.35
C GLU A 65 -0.95 7.47 2.82
N ASN A 66 -0.24 6.50 2.20
CA ASN A 66 0.08 6.51 0.79
C ASN A 66 0.75 7.83 0.33
N ARG A 67 1.65 8.36 1.16
CA ARG A 67 2.36 9.62 0.93
C ARG A 67 3.69 9.65 1.67
N ASP A 68 4.71 10.30 1.12
CA ASP A 68 5.99 10.51 1.79
C ASP A 68 5.85 11.39 3.06
N VAL A 69 6.31 10.89 4.20
CA VAL A 69 6.29 11.56 5.51
C VAL A 69 7.71 11.62 6.10
N GLY A 70 8.03 12.72 6.79
CA GLY A 70 9.36 12.93 7.37
C GLY A 70 10.44 12.95 6.30
N GLY A 71 11.56 12.27 6.54
CA GLY A 71 12.61 12.09 5.54
C GLY A 71 12.46 10.88 4.62
N CYS A 72 11.27 10.25 4.59
CA CYS A 72 11.02 9.11 3.72
C CYS A 72 10.70 9.53 2.28
N SER A 73 11.13 8.67 1.35
CA SER A 73 10.74 8.72 -0.06
C SER A 73 10.44 7.30 -0.52
N HIS A 74 9.42 7.14 -1.36
CA HIS A 74 9.10 5.87 -2.00
C HIS A 74 9.55 5.82 -3.47
N SER A 75 9.74 4.61 -3.97
CA SER A 75 9.79 4.30 -5.41
C SER A 75 8.62 3.41 -5.79
N GLY A 76 8.06 3.51 -6.99
CA GLY A 76 6.90 2.72 -7.41
C GLY A 76 5.60 3.45 -7.14
N SER A 77 4.51 2.75 -6.84
CA SER A 77 3.26 3.37 -6.42
C SER A 77 2.63 2.66 -5.23
N TYR A 78 1.97 3.48 -4.42
CA TYR A 78 1.28 3.04 -3.22
C TYR A 78 0.10 2.08 -3.50
N GLY A 79 -0.22 1.26 -2.50
CA GLY A 79 -1.30 0.26 -2.47
C GLY A 79 -0.88 -1.04 -1.80
N THR A 80 0.40 -1.41 -1.91
CA THR A 80 1.03 -2.50 -1.13
C THR A 80 2.52 -2.21 -1.05
N GLU A 81 2.98 -1.78 0.12
CA GLU A 81 4.33 -1.27 0.28
C GLU A 81 5.30 -2.36 0.74
N THR A 82 6.57 -2.23 0.38
CA THR A 82 7.68 -2.92 1.03
C THR A 82 8.52 -1.90 1.79
N ILE A 83 8.65 -2.10 3.11
CA ILE A 83 9.54 -1.33 3.97
C ILE A 83 10.79 -2.17 4.21
N ASN A 84 11.94 -1.70 3.70
CA ASN A 84 13.23 -2.35 3.94
C ASN A 84 13.92 -1.72 5.15
N ILE A 85 14.31 -2.56 6.10
CA ILE A 85 14.99 -2.16 7.33
C ILE A 85 16.42 -2.73 7.33
N PRO A 86 17.45 -1.86 7.31
CA PRO A 86 18.83 -2.26 7.52
C PRO A 86 19.06 -3.02 8.83
N ALA A 87 20.24 -3.62 8.98
CA ALA A 87 20.69 -4.11 10.28
C ALA A 87 20.85 -2.94 11.27
N GLY A 88 20.34 -3.12 12.49
CA GLY A 88 20.38 -2.17 13.58
C GLY A 88 19.37 -2.50 14.68
N THR A 89 19.51 -1.82 15.81
CA THR A 89 18.49 -1.81 16.86
C THR A 89 17.71 -0.50 16.79
N TYR A 90 16.40 -0.62 16.60
CA TYR A 90 15.45 0.46 16.45
C TYR A 90 14.66 0.57 17.76
N TYR A 91 15.17 1.39 18.68
CA TYR A 91 14.50 1.67 19.94
C TYR A 91 13.31 2.60 19.69
N LEU A 92 12.10 2.19 20.07
CA LEU A 92 10.95 3.07 20.11
C LEU A 92 11.06 3.96 21.34
N THR A 93 11.31 5.26 21.17
CA THR A 93 11.61 6.20 22.25
C THR A 93 10.54 7.28 22.43
N ARG A 94 9.60 7.41 21.48
CA ARG A 94 8.57 8.44 21.52
C ARG A 94 7.42 8.02 22.43
N GLU A 95 7.42 8.53 23.66
CA GLU A 95 6.36 8.24 24.63
C GLU A 95 5.19 9.22 24.51
N CYS A 96 3.98 8.71 24.74
CA CYS A 96 2.80 9.54 24.93
C CYS A 96 1.69 8.78 25.68
N LEU A 97 0.66 9.52 26.09
CA LEU A 97 -0.45 8.99 26.88
C LEU A 97 -1.54 8.29 26.04
N LEU A 98 -1.50 8.45 24.71
CA LEU A 98 -2.52 7.98 23.79
C LEU A 98 -1.87 7.08 22.74
N ASP A 99 -2.53 5.98 22.39
CA ASP A 99 -2.15 5.17 21.22
C ASP A 99 -2.34 6.03 19.95
N SER A 100 -1.23 6.39 19.30
CA SER A 100 -1.24 7.23 18.10
C SER A 100 -0.11 6.83 17.15
N GLN A 101 -0.15 7.32 15.91
CA GLN A 101 0.94 7.05 14.97
C GLN A 101 2.25 7.77 15.34
N ASP A 102 2.16 8.84 16.14
CA ASP A 102 3.28 9.74 16.46
C ASP A 102 4.16 9.23 17.60
N CYS A 103 3.72 8.24 18.37
CA CYS A 103 4.35 7.81 19.62
C CYS A 103 3.75 6.47 20.09
N ASP A 104 4.31 5.89 21.14
CA ASP A 104 4.02 4.53 21.63
C ASP A 104 4.37 3.46 20.57
N ASP A 105 3.60 2.37 20.48
CA ASP A 105 3.83 1.29 19.52
C ASP A 105 3.69 1.77 18.06
N LEU A 106 4.17 0.95 17.12
CA LEU A 106 4.03 1.24 15.70
C LEU A 106 2.66 0.78 15.20
N ASN A 107 1.88 1.72 14.67
CA ASN A 107 0.53 1.47 14.19
C ASN A 107 0.52 1.09 12.70
N ILE A 108 0.08 -0.14 12.36
CA ILE A 108 -0.06 -0.64 10.99
C ILE A 108 -1.55 -0.81 10.66
N HIS A 109 -2.02 -0.09 9.64
CA HIS A 109 -3.43 -0.10 9.24
C HIS A 109 -3.64 -0.13 7.72
N SER A 110 -2.60 -0.50 6.97
CA SER A 110 -2.59 -0.68 5.51
C SER A 110 -1.84 -1.98 5.16
N SER A 111 -2.00 -2.48 3.94
CA SER A 111 -1.28 -3.68 3.49
C SER A 111 0.18 -3.34 3.23
N MET A 112 1.10 -3.90 4.01
CA MET A 112 2.54 -3.70 3.79
C MET A 112 3.36 -4.95 4.14
N THR A 113 4.54 -5.03 3.56
CA THR A 113 5.59 -5.98 3.94
C THR A 113 6.72 -5.23 4.64
N ILE A 114 7.03 -5.62 5.87
CA ILE A 114 8.18 -5.10 6.61
C ILE A 114 9.29 -6.14 6.55
N ASN A 115 10.43 -5.78 5.96
CA ASN A 115 11.53 -6.68 5.67
C ASN A 115 12.82 -6.21 6.36
N GLY A 116 13.19 -6.90 7.44
CA GLY A 116 14.49 -6.75 8.09
C GLY A 116 15.60 -7.50 7.36
N THR A 117 16.83 -7.00 7.49
CA THR A 117 18.03 -7.63 6.90
C THR A 117 18.28 -9.00 7.51
N SER A 118 18.18 -9.12 8.85
CA SER A 118 18.04 -10.42 9.49
C SER A 118 17.34 -10.39 10.86
N ALA A 119 16.83 -11.53 11.36
CA ALA A 119 16.25 -11.69 12.69
C ALA A 119 17.25 -11.41 13.82
N THR A 120 18.54 -11.65 13.56
CA THR A 120 19.62 -11.45 14.54
C THR A 120 20.25 -10.06 14.47
N SER A 121 20.02 -9.33 13.38
CA SER A 121 20.68 -8.04 13.13
C SER A 121 19.71 -6.87 12.99
N THR A 122 18.42 -7.12 12.74
CA THR A 122 17.35 -6.11 12.73
C THR A 122 16.44 -6.36 13.94
N ILE A 123 16.60 -5.53 14.96
CA ILE A 123 15.84 -5.61 16.21
C ILE A 123 14.98 -4.35 16.33
N ILE A 124 13.69 -4.52 16.58
CA ILE A 124 12.78 -3.41 16.92
C ILE A 124 12.41 -3.59 18.38
N ASP A 125 12.73 -2.60 19.19
CA ASP A 125 12.73 -2.72 20.65
C ASP A 125 11.87 -1.62 21.29
N ALA A 126 10.82 -2.04 22.00
CA ALA A 126 9.92 -1.17 22.75
C ALA A 126 10.22 -1.14 24.26
N SER A 127 11.29 -1.78 24.72
CA SER A 127 11.62 -1.92 26.15
C SER A 127 11.92 -0.59 26.86
N VAL A 128 12.24 0.45 26.09
CA VAL A 128 12.49 1.80 26.63
C VAL A 128 11.24 2.66 26.73
N LEU A 129 10.09 2.19 26.24
CA LEU A 129 8.81 2.85 26.45
C LEU A 129 8.32 2.56 27.88
N ALA A 130 8.21 3.59 28.72
CA ALA A 130 7.74 3.49 30.10
C ALA A 130 6.21 3.36 30.23
N THR A 131 5.48 3.10 29.14
CA THR A 131 4.02 3.15 29.13
C THR A 131 3.39 2.01 29.95
N LYS A 132 2.27 2.35 30.62
CA LYS A 132 1.54 1.50 31.59
C LYS A 132 0.93 0.22 30.98
N TYR A 133 0.92 0.11 29.66
CA TYR A 133 0.41 -1.04 28.92
C TYR A 133 1.62 -1.79 28.37
N ALA A 134 1.74 -3.07 28.70
CA ALA A 134 2.85 -3.94 28.31
C ALA A 134 3.42 -3.55 26.93
N SER A 135 4.70 -3.14 26.90
CA SER A 135 5.37 -2.52 25.75
C SER A 135 5.17 -3.36 24.48
N ARG A 136 4.17 -2.99 23.67
CA ARG A 136 3.95 -3.60 22.36
C ARG A 136 4.92 -2.94 21.40
N VAL A 137 5.44 -3.71 20.46
CA VAL A 137 6.26 -3.15 19.37
C VAL A 137 5.36 -2.63 18.25
N MET A 138 4.32 -3.39 17.92
CA MET A 138 3.44 -3.09 16.80
C MET A 138 1.98 -3.39 17.15
N ARG A 139 1.09 -2.56 16.63
CA ARG A 139 -0.35 -2.79 16.59
C ARG A 139 -0.78 -2.97 15.14
N ILE A 140 -1.38 -4.11 14.81
CA ILE A 140 -1.93 -4.39 13.49
C ILE A 140 -3.46 -4.35 13.60
N GLY A 141 -4.10 -3.40 12.93
CA GLY A 141 -5.56 -3.31 12.93
C GLY A 141 -6.10 -2.23 12.00
N PRO A 142 -7.28 -2.43 11.39
CA PRO A 142 -7.78 -1.50 10.39
C PRO A 142 -8.27 -0.21 11.06
N ARG A 143 -8.16 0.93 10.35
CA ARG A 143 -8.80 2.18 10.81
C ARG A 143 -10.32 2.11 10.77
N THR A 144 -10.90 1.20 9.97
CA THR A 144 -12.36 1.03 9.81
C THR A 144 -12.76 -0.45 9.85
N TRP A 145 -13.82 -0.75 10.58
CA TRP A 145 -14.42 -2.09 10.65
C TRP A 145 -14.87 -2.53 9.24
N GLY A 146 -14.39 -3.67 8.74
CA GLY A 146 -14.93 -4.33 7.53
C GLY A 146 -14.01 -4.44 6.31
N ASN A 147 -12.84 -3.81 6.29
CA ASN A 147 -11.88 -3.95 5.18
C ASN A 147 -10.66 -4.80 5.62
N PRO A 148 -10.51 -6.05 5.14
CA PRO A 148 -9.32 -6.83 5.42
C PRO A 148 -8.11 -6.22 4.69
N PHE A 149 -6.98 -6.13 5.36
CA PHE A 149 -5.69 -5.82 4.76
C PHE A 149 -4.68 -6.90 5.16
N ASN A 150 -3.70 -7.14 4.30
CA ASN A 150 -2.68 -8.16 4.52
C ASN A 150 -1.37 -7.46 4.86
N SER A 151 -0.96 -7.57 6.13
CA SER A 151 0.35 -7.12 6.59
C SER A 151 1.23 -8.32 6.92
N THR A 152 2.49 -8.25 6.51
CA THR A 152 3.50 -9.26 6.78
C THR A 152 4.74 -8.62 7.39
N VAL A 153 5.20 -9.15 8.52
CA VAL A 153 6.45 -8.75 9.15
C VAL A 153 7.44 -9.90 9.04
N ARG A 154 8.61 -9.66 8.42
CA ARG A 154 9.71 -10.61 8.26
C ARG A 154 10.99 -9.96 8.73
N LEU A 155 11.58 -10.50 9.79
CA LEU A 155 12.93 -10.19 10.22
C LEU A 155 13.71 -11.47 9.87
N ASN A 156 14.47 -11.51 8.77
CA ASN A 156 14.88 -12.78 8.13
C ASN A 156 15.99 -13.57 8.81
#